data_AF-A0A950G274-F1
#
_entry.id   AF-A0A950G274-F1
#
_cell.length_a   1.000
_cell.length_b   1.000
_cell.length_c   1.000
_cell.angle_alpha   90.00
_cell.angle_beta   90.00
_cell.angle_gamma   90.00
#
_symmetry.space_group_name_H-M   'P 1'
#
loop_
_entity.id
_entity.type
_entity.pdbx_description
1 polymer ?
#
loop_
_entity_poly.entity_id
_entity_poly.type
_entity_poly.pdbx_seq_one_letter_code
_entity_poly.pdbx_strand_id
1 'polypeptide(L)'
;MRVEQVEIYSDVSNAVVLRHPGRRYPGCLIQGDSLHALVQSLRSVQREATCLSEDATDALSDATGRLTELLDHYRHVMAKHGLDLPFNDAGSF
;
A
#
# COMPACT_ATOMS: atom_id res chain seq x y z
N MET A 1 5.04 -2.01 19.35
CA MET A 1 4.70 -0.59 19.15
C MET A 1 5.81 0.27 19.76
N ARG A 2 6.28 1.29 19.03
CA ARG A 2 7.20 2.33 19.51
C ARG A 2 6.57 3.68 19.15
N VAL A 3 6.67 4.67 20.02
CA VAL A 3 6.14 6.03 19.80
C VAL A 3 7.31 6.97 19.59
N GLU A 4 7.25 7.78 18.54
CA GLU A 4 8.28 8.75 18.17
C GLU A 4 7.60 10.03 17.67
N GLN A 5 8.27 11.16 17.82
CA GLN A 5 7.81 12.41 17.21
C GLN A 5 8.17 12.41 15.72
N VAL A 6 7.23 12.82 14.88
CA VAL A 6 7.42 12.93 13.42
C VAL A 6 7.20 14.37 12.97
N GLU A 7 7.88 14.77 11.91
CA GLU A 7 7.62 16.04 11.25
C GLU A 7 6.50 15.87 10.23
N ILE A 8 5.44 16.65 10.34
CA ILE A 8 4.32 16.67 9.38
C ILE A 8 4.52 17.85 8.45
N TYR A 9 4.66 17.57 7.16
CA TYR A 9 4.84 18.57 6.11
C TYR A 9 3.49 18.93 5.44
N SER A 10 2.55 17.98 5.40
CA SER A 10 1.18 18.20 4.92
C SER A 10 0.25 17.11 5.47
N ASP A 11 -0.92 17.49 5.97
CA ASP A 11 -2.00 16.63 6.46
C ASP A 11 -3.36 17.01 5.85
N VAL A 12 -3.35 17.83 4.80
CA VAL A 12 -4.56 18.38 4.16
C VAL A 12 -5.31 17.34 3.30
N SER A 13 -4.68 16.21 2.98
CA SER A 13 -5.26 15.12 2.19
C SER A 13 -5.12 13.76 2.88
N ASN A 14 -5.75 12.73 2.32
CA ASN A 14 -5.64 11.33 2.77
C ASN A 14 -4.21 10.75 2.68
N ALA A 15 -3.26 11.51 2.12
CA ALA A 15 -1.85 11.16 2.07
C ALA A 15 -1.04 12.16 2.89
N VAL A 16 -0.90 11.89 4.19
CA VAL A 16 -0.06 12.71 5.07
C VAL A 16 1.38 12.62 4.61
N VAL A 17 2.02 13.75 4.33
CA VAL A 17 3.46 13.82 4.05
C VAL A 17 4.19 14.03 5.35
N LEU A 18 4.94 13.04 5.81
CA LEU A 18 5.67 13.08 7.07
C LEU A 18 7.10 12.55 6.94
N ARG A 19 7.96 12.95 7.87
CA ARG A 19 9.34 12.43 7.97
C ARG A 19 9.52 11.70 9.30
N HIS A 20 9.75 10.39 9.22
CA HIS A 20 10.15 9.58 10.36
C HIS A 20 11.60 9.92 10.78
N PRO A 21 11.92 9.95 12.09
CA PRO A 21 13.29 10.14 12.56
C PRO A 21 14.30 9.23 11.86
N GLY A 22 15.43 9.79 11.43
CA GLY A 22 16.50 9.06 10.73
C GLY A 22 16.28 8.85 9.23
N ARG A 23 15.17 9.31 8.65
CA ARG A 23 14.99 9.35 7.19
C ARG A 23 15.40 10.71 6.63
N ARG A 24 16.15 10.70 5.52
CA ARG A 24 16.58 11.92 4.82
C ARG A 24 15.39 12.62 4.13
N TYR A 25 14.54 11.86 3.47
CA TYR A 25 13.41 12.37 2.71
C TYR A 25 12.08 12.05 3.40
N PRO A 26 11.10 12.97 3.39
CA PRO A 26 9.72 12.67 3.79
C PRO A 26 9.11 11.58 2.90
N GLY A 27 8.14 10.85 3.44
CA GLY A 27 7.32 9.90 2.71
C GLY A 27 5.84 10.20 2.89
N CYS A 28 5.02 9.54 2.09
CA CYS A 28 3.56 9.57 2.25
C CYS A 28 3.13 8.45 3.20
N LEU A 29 2.35 8.80 4.22
CA LEU A 29 1.57 7.83 4.97
C LEU A 29 0.40 7.37 4.10
N ILE A 30 0.38 6.09 3.78
CA ILE A 30 -0.73 5.45 3.06
C ILE A 30 -1.50 4.60 4.07
N GLN A 31 -2.80 4.87 4.23
CA GLN A 31 -3.67 4.08 5.07
C GLN A 31 -3.93 2.68 4.47
N GLY A 32 -4.24 1.70 5.32
CA GLY A 32 -4.39 0.31 4.90
C GLY A 32 -5.50 0.07 3.86
N ASP A 33 -6.63 0.77 4.00
CA ASP A 33 -7.76 0.76 3.07
C ASP A 33 -7.39 1.36 1.70
N SER A 34 -6.69 2.50 1.70
CA SER A 34 -6.17 3.14 0.50
C SER A 34 -5.14 2.26 -0.22
N LEU A 35 -4.23 1.63 0.54
CA LEU A 35 -3.26 0.68 0.00
C LEU A 35 -3.95 -0.55 -0.61
N HIS A 36 -4.96 -1.09 0.07
CA HIS A 36 -5.77 -2.19 -0.44
C HIS A 36 -6.46 -1.82 -1.75
N ALA A 37 -7.11 -0.64 -1.81
CA ALA A 37 -7.78 -0.16 -3.01
C ALA A 37 -6.81 -0.02 -4.21
N LEU A 38 -5.58 0.45 -3.99
CA LEU A 38 -4.56 0.53 -5.03
C LEU A 38 -4.18 -0.86 -5.57
N VAL A 39 -3.97 -1.84 -4.69
CA VAL A 39 -3.68 -3.23 -5.08
C VAL A 39 -4.83 -3.83 -5.89
N GLN A 40 -6.08 -3.65 -5.43
CA GLN A 40 -7.25 -4.16 -6.17
C GLN A 40 -7.40 -3.50 -7.54
N SER A 41 -7.14 -2.20 -7.64
CA SER A 41 -7.20 -1.47 -8.92
C SER A 41 -6.21 -2.05 -9.93
N LEU A 42 -4.95 -2.26 -9.53
CA LEU A 42 -3.95 -2.85 -10.42
C LEU A 42 -4.28 -4.30 -10.81
N ARG A 43 -4.74 -5.10 -9.85
CA ARG A 43 -5.18 -6.48 -10.13
C ARG A 43 -6.37 -6.53 -11.09
N SER A 44 -7.26 -5.54 -11.05
CA SER A 44 -8.37 -5.43 -12.00
C SER A 44 -7.83 -5.15 -13.41
N VAL A 45 -6.94 -4.16 -13.53
CA VAL A 45 -6.29 -3.84 -14.81
C VAL A 45 -5.52 -5.04 -15.36
N GLN A 46 -4.73 -5.72 -14.53
CA GLN A 46 -3.94 -6.88 -14.93
C GLN A 46 -4.80 -8.05 -15.44
N ARG A 47 -6.01 -8.24 -14.89
CA ARG A 47 -6.95 -9.27 -15.37
C ARG A 47 -7.54 -8.95 -16.75
N GLU A 48 -7.70 -7.68 -17.08
CA GLU A 48 -8.31 -7.22 -18.33
C GLU A 48 -7.29 -6.87 -19.42
N ALA A 49 -6.03 -6.65 -19.02
CA ALA A 49 -4.92 -6.24 -19.87
C ALA A 49 -4.38 -7.37 -20.77
N THR A 50 -5.19 -7.78 -21.75
CA THR A 50 -4.86 -8.87 -22.69
C THR A 50 -4.05 -8.43 -23.92
N CYS A 51 -3.93 -7.13 -24.16
CA CYS A 51 -3.31 -6.56 -25.36
C CYS A 51 -2.07 -5.70 -25.07
N LEU A 52 -1.50 -5.78 -23.86
CA LEU A 52 -0.26 -5.09 -23.53
C LEU A 52 0.94 -5.75 -24.22
N SER A 53 1.99 -4.95 -24.47
CA SER A 53 3.30 -5.51 -24.80
C SER A 53 3.86 -6.32 -23.64
N GLU A 54 4.85 -7.17 -23.92
CA GLU A 54 5.57 -7.93 -22.88
C GLU A 54 6.16 -6.99 -21.82
N ASP A 55 6.92 -5.96 -22.23
CA ASP A 55 7.48 -4.95 -21.33
C ASP A 55 6.42 -4.27 -20.43
N ALA A 56 5.24 -3.96 -20.98
CA ALA A 56 4.16 -3.33 -20.22
C ALA A 56 3.48 -4.31 -19.26
N THR A 57 3.39 -5.59 -19.64
CA THR A 57 2.88 -6.67 -18.79
C THR A 57 3.81 -6.91 -17.61
N ASP A 58 5.12 -6.94 -17.86
CA ASP A 58 6.14 -7.13 -16.82
C ASP A 58 6.14 -5.94 -15.84
N ALA A 59 6.12 -4.71 -16.35
CA ALA A 59 6.05 -3.51 -15.51
C ALA A 59 4.78 -3.48 -14.64
N LEU A 60 3.63 -3.90 -15.19
CA LEU A 60 2.37 -4.00 -14.44
C LEU A 60 2.44 -5.09 -13.37
N SER A 61 3.03 -6.24 -13.69
CA SER A 61 3.25 -7.35 -12.75
C SER A 61 4.14 -6.92 -11.60
N ASP A 62 5.27 -6.28 -11.89
CA ASP A 62 6.22 -5.76 -10.90
C ASP A 62 5.59 -4.74 -9.96
N ALA A 63 4.83 -3.78 -10.51
CA ALA A 63 4.13 -2.77 -9.70
C ALA A 63 3.08 -3.40 -8.78
N THR A 64 2.31 -4.36 -9.30
CA THR A 64 1.29 -5.10 -8.54
C THR A 64 1.93 -5.94 -7.44
N GLY A 65 3.05 -6.59 -7.72
CA GLY A 65 3.82 -7.38 -6.77
C GLY A 65 4.32 -6.53 -5.59
N ARG A 66 4.98 -5.41 -5.88
CA ARG A 66 5.51 -4.49 -4.83
C ARG A 66 4.43 -3.95 -3.91
N LEU A 67 3.28 -3.55 -4.45
CA LEU A 67 2.16 -3.07 -3.61
C LEU A 67 1.50 -4.20 -2.83
N THR A 68 1.43 -5.41 -3.39
CA THR A 68 0.95 -6.60 -2.67
C THR A 68 1.85 -6.92 -1.48
N GLU A 69 3.18 -6.90 -1.65
CA GLU A 69 4.13 -7.13 -0.56
C GLU A 69 3.97 -6.11 0.58
N LEU A 70 3.77 -4.83 0.24
CA LEU A 70 3.48 -3.79 1.23
C LEU A 70 2.16 -4.04 1.98
N LEU A 71 1.13 -4.48 1.27
CA LEU A 71 -0.17 -4.80 1.86
C LEU A 71 -0.07 -6.04 2.78
N ASP A 72 0.69 -7.05 2.39
CA ASP A 72 0.93 -8.25 3.21
C ASP A 72 1.74 -7.91 4.46
N HIS A 73 2.74 -7.04 4.34
CA HIS A 73 3.44 -6.51 5.50
C HIS A 73 2.49 -5.77 6.45
N TYR A 74 1.61 -4.92 5.91
CA TYR A 74 0.58 -4.22 6.69
C TYR A 74 -0.33 -5.22 7.44
N ARG A 75 -0.87 -6.24 6.74
CA ARG A 75 -1.70 -7.29 7.34
C ARG A 75 -0.98 -7.99 8.49
N HIS A 76 0.28 -8.37 8.27
CA HIS A 76 1.08 -9.03 9.29
C HIS A 76 1.27 -8.15 10.54
N VAL A 77 1.54 -6.85 10.36
CA VAL A 77 1.70 -5.90 11.46
C VAL A 77 0.39 -5.70 12.23
N MET A 78 -0.75 -5.60 11.53
CA MET A 78 -2.08 -5.50 12.17
C MET A 78 -2.38 -6.74 13.00
N ALA A 79 -2.23 -7.94 12.42
CA ALA A 79 -2.46 -9.20 13.11
C ALA A 79 -1.54 -9.37 14.34
N LYS A 80 -0.25 -9.04 14.20
CA LYS A 80 0.73 -9.08 15.29
C LYS A 80 0.35 -8.18 16.47
N HIS A 81 -0.35 -7.09 16.21
CA HIS A 81 -0.80 -6.14 17.22
C HIS A 81 -2.27 -6.32 17.65
N GLY A 82 -2.96 -7.34 17.14
CA GLY A 82 -4.37 -7.60 17.45
C GLY A 82 -5.31 -6.50 16.96
N LEU A 83 -4.95 -5.83 15.85
CA LEU A 83 -5.74 -4.79 15.21
C LEU A 83 -6.52 -5.37 14.03
N ASP A 84 -7.74 -4.89 13.83
CA ASP A 84 -8.57 -5.26 12.69
C ASP A 84 -8.07 -4.62 11.39
N LEU A 85 -8.36 -5.28 10.27
CA LEU A 85 -8.09 -4.70 8.95
C LEU A 85 -9.16 -3.65 8.60
N PRO A 86 -8.78 -2.48 8.06
CA PRO A 86 -9.71 -1.42 7.69
C PRO A 86 -10.43 -1.69 6.36
N PHE A 87 -10.35 -2.92 5.84
CA PHE A 87 -10.96 -3.36 4.60
C PHE A 87 -11.43 -4.81 4.75
N ASN A 88 -12.46 -5.17 4.00
CA ASN A 88 -12.90 -6.56 3.92
C ASN A 88 -11.99 -7.32 2.98
N ASP A 89 -11.22 -8.27 3.52
CA ASP A 89 -10.66 -9.36 2.73
C ASP A 89 -11.80 -10.35 2.46
N ALA A 90 -12.72 -9.97 1.58
CA ALA A 90 -13.54 -10.97 0.92
C ALA A 90 -12.59 -11.75 0.02
N GLY A 91 -11.95 -12.77 0.60
CA GLY A 91 -11.22 -13.78 -0.15
C GLY A 91 -12.17 -14.28 -1.23
N SER A 92 -11.82 -14.00 -2.49
CA SER A 92 -12.31 -14.77 -3.61
C SER A 92 -12.06 -16.25 -3.28
N PHE A 93 -13.16 -16.98 -3.10
CA PHE A 93 -13.21 -18.44 -2.97
C PHE A 93 -12.54 -19.13 -4.16
#